data_AF-A0A9N9PXR3-F1
#
_entry.id   AF-A0A9N9PXR3-F1
#
_cell.length_a   1.000
_cell.length_b   1.000
_cell.length_c   1.000
_cell.angle_alpha   90.00
_cell.angle_beta   90.00
_cell.angle_gamma   90.00
#
_symmetry.space_group_name_H-M   'P 1'
#
loop_
_entity.id
_entity.type
_entity.pdbx_description
1 polymer ?
#
loop_
_entity_poly.entity_id
_entity_poly.type
_entity_poly.pdbx_seq_one_letter_code
_entity_poly.pdbx_strand_id
1 'polypeptide(L)'
;MYVAVTKSSKSRINQYLSEVEQTVNETLGPCEEWTPHPIYRTTLRIVAIVSGSAFVGPEMCRNEQFIHDSIRSTESVMAALHTLQRWPGWMRPITRFFKAERTRMKKSWDHLEASKARMRPVILQRREEE
;
A
#
# COMPACT_ATOMS: atom_id res chain seq x y z
N MET A 1 -25.31 3.99 12.69
CA MET A 1 -24.25 3.04 13.08
C MET A 1 -23.26 3.79 13.95
N TYR A 2 -23.20 3.50 15.25
CA TYR A 2 -22.28 4.17 16.18
C TYR A 2 -21.12 3.22 16.51
N VAL A 3 -19.89 3.71 16.42
CA VAL A 3 -18.68 3.00 16.84
C VAL A 3 -18.20 3.63 18.14
N ALA A 4 -17.96 2.81 19.16
CA ALA A 4 -17.38 3.28 20.42
C ALA A 4 -15.92 3.69 20.16
N VAL A 5 -15.64 4.99 20.26
CA VAL A 5 -14.29 5.56 20.09
C VAL A 5 -13.65 5.66 21.47
N THR A 6 -12.59 4.89 21.72
CA THR A 6 -11.82 4.98 22.98
C THR A 6 -10.83 6.16 22.92
N LYS A 7 -10.27 6.56 24.06
CA LYS A 7 -9.25 7.62 24.12
C LYS A 7 -8.02 7.29 23.25
N SER A 8 -7.67 6.00 23.14
CA SER A 8 -6.61 5.51 22.26
C SER A 8 -6.98 5.63 20.77
N SER A 9 -8.24 5.43 20.40
CA SER A 9 -8.72 5.62 19.02
C SER A 9 -8.55 7.07 18.55
N LYS A 10 -8.88 8.06 19.39
CA LYS A 10 -8.69 9.49 19.05
C LYS A 10 -7.21 9.84 18.84
N SER A 11 -6.34 9.37 19.74
CA SER A 11 -4.89 9.58 19.65
C SER A 11 -4.33 9.04 18.33
N ARG A 12 -4.72 7.82 17.93
CA ARG A 12 -4.29 7.19 16.69
C ARG A 12 -4.76 7.93 15.44
N ILE A 13 -6.00 8.42 15.43
CA ILE A 13 -6.53 9.21 14.31
C ILE A 13 -5.72 10.52 14.16
N ASN A 14 -5.44 11.21 15.26
CA ASN A 14 -4.65 12.44 15.23
C ASN A 14 -3.22 12.20 14.72
N GLN A 15 -2.57 11.11 15.16
CA GLN A 15 -1.25 10.71 14.65
C GLN A 15 -1.27 10.42 13.14
N TYR A 16 -2.33 9.77 12.67
CA TYR A 16 -2.50 9.52 11.24
C TYR A 16 -2.69 10.82 10.44
N LEU A 17 -3.48 11.77 10.96
CA LEU A 17 -3.69 13.07 10.32
C LEU A 17 -2.38 13.88 10.23
N SER A 18 -1.57 13.89 11.30
CA SER A 18 -0.25 14.54 11.27
C SER A 18 0.68 13.90 10.25
N GLU A 19 0.65 12.57 10.10
CA GLU A 19 1.46 11.87 9.11
C GLU A 19 1.05 12.22 7.67
N VAL A 20 -0.27 12.34 7.42
CA VAL A 20 -0.79 12.77 6.12
C VAL A 20 -0.26 14.15 5.77
N GLU A 21 -0.42 15.12 6.68
CA GLU A 21 0.03 16.49 6.46
C GLU A 21 1.54 16.56 6.20
N GLN A 22 2.33 15.88 7.03
CA GLN A 22 3.77 15.83 6.87
C GLN A 22 4.18 15.21 5.53
N THR A 23 3.60 14.06 5.17
CA THR A 23 3.94 13.34 3.93
C THR A 23 3.57 14.15 2.70
N VAL A 24 2.41 14.81 2.70
CA VAL A 24 1.97 15.67 1.60
C VAL A 24 2.93 16.84 1.42
N ASN A 25 3.27 17.54 2.51
CA ASN A 25 4.19 18.67 2.48
C ASN A 25 5.60 18.26 2.02
N GLU A 26 6.10 17.10 2.45
CA GLU A 26 7.40 16.59 2.01
C GLU A 26 7.42 16.16 0.54
N THR A 27 6.30 15.60 0.03
CA THR A 27 6.26 15.04 -1.33
C THR A 27 5.95 16.09 -2.39
N LEU A 28 5.13 17.08 -2.07
CA LEU A 28 4.76 18.17 -2.99
C LEU A 28 5.60 19.43 -2.79
N GLY A 29 6.22 19.61 -1.63
CA GLY A 29 6.95 20.82 -1.29
C GLY A 29 6.05 22.05 -1.16
N PRO A 30 6.65 23.25 -1.05
CA PRO A 30 5.91 24.51 -1.03
C PRO A 30 5.29 24.80 -2.42
N CYS A 31 3.96 24.89 -2.47
CA CYS A 31 3.20 25.22 -3.67
C CYS A 31 2.96 26.74 -3.80
N GLU A 32 4.03 27.54 -3.82
CA GLU A 32 3.93 29.00 -3.96
C GLU A 32 3.59 29.43 -5.40
N GLU A 33 4.06 28.67 -6.39
CA GLU A 33 3.75 28.83 -7.80
C GLU A 33 3.27 27.51 -8.41
N TRP A 34 2.60 27.59 -9.56
CA TRP A 34 2.14 26.39 -10.28
C TRP A 34 3.33 25.49 -10.63
N THR A 35 3.37 24.31 -10.01
CA THR A 35 4.46 23.35 -10.18
C THR A 35 3.93 22.02 -10.71
N PRO A 36 4.38 21.56 -11.89
CA PRO A 36 3.96 20.28 -12.43
C PRO A 36 4.60 19.13 -11.66
N HIS A 37 3.77 18.18 -11.20
CA HIS A 37 4.22 17.00 -10.45
C HIS A 37 3.84 15.70 -11.17
N PRO A 38 4.66 14.65 -11.09
CA PRO A 38 4.32 13.33 -11.60
C PRO A 38 3.28 12.65 -10.70
N ILE A 39 2.01 13.07 -10.82
CA ILE A 39 0.93 12.77 -9.88
C ILE A 39 0.82 11.28 -9.53
N TYR A 40 0.97 10.38 -10.50
CA TYR A 40 0.90 8.94 -10.26
C TYR A 40 1.95 8.46 -9.25
N ARG A 41 3.23 8.84 -9.44
CA ARG A 41 4.32 8.42 -8.54
C ARG A 41 4.21 9.12 -7.19
N THR A 42 3.88 10.40 -7.19
CA THR A 42 3.69 11.20 -5.98
C THR A 42 2.57 10.62 -5.11
N THR A 43 1.39 10.36 -5.70
CA THR A 43 0.25 9.78 -4.97
C THR A 43 0.56 8.39 -4.45
N LEU A 44 1.23 7.53 -5.23
CA LEU A 44 1.61 6.19 -4.76
C LEU A 44 2.53 6.23 -3.53
N ARG A 45 3.48 7.17 -3.51
CA ARG A 45 4.37 7.38 -2.36
C ARG A 45 3.59 7.85 -1.13
N ILE A 46 2.73 8.86 -1.30
CA ILE A 46 1.89 9.37 -0.21
C ILE A 46 1.02 8.25 0.37
N VAL A 47 0.33 7.50 -0.49
CA VAL A 47 -0.54 6.39 -0.06
C VAL A 47 0.25 5.29 0.65
N ALA A 48 1.44 4.93 0.17
CA ALA A 48 2.28 3.92 0.80
C ALA A 48 2.71 4.32 2.23
N ILE A 49 3.13 5.57 2.43
CA ILE A 49 3.56 6.07 3.74
C ILE A 49 2.35 6.21 4.68
N VAL A 50 1.28 6.84 4.21
CA VAL A 50 0.08 7.09 5.00
C VAL A 50 -0.59 5.77 5.42
N SER A 51 -0.79 4.84 4.49
CA SER A 51 -1.33 3.51 4.85
C SER A 51 -0.36 2.75 5.76
N GLY A 52 0.95 2.88 5.50
CA GLY A 52 1.99 2.31 6.34
C GLY A 52 1.89 2.78 7.79
N SER A 53 1.68 4.07 8.03
CA SER A 53 1.65 4.62 9.39
C SER A 53 0.46 4.09 10.19
N ALA A 54 -0.69 3.86 9.54
CA ALA A 54 -1.86 3.28 10.18
C ALA A 54 -1.69 1.78 10.51
N PHE A 55 -1.09 1.01 9.61
CA PHE A 55 -1.04 -0.47 9.73
C PHE A 55 0.27 -0.98 10.34
N VAL A 56 1.41 -0.47 9.86
CA VAL A 56 2.76 -0.87 10.29
C VAL A 56 3.44 0.18 11.15
N GLY A 57 2.76 1.25 11.52
CA GLY A 57 3.21 2.27 12.47
C GLY A 57 4.26 3.26 11.93
N PRO A 58 4.59 4.28 12.73
CA PRO A 58 5.40 5.42 12.30
C PRO A 58 6.87 5.06 12.04
N GLU A 59 7.43 4.04 12.71
CA GLU A 59 8.83 3.65 12.47
C GLU A 59 9.06 3.03 11.08
N MET A 60 8.10 2.24 10.57
CA MET A 60 8.27 1.45 9.36
C MET A 60 7.70 2.14 8.12
N CYS A 61 6.75 3.06 8.28
CA CYS A 61 6.09 3.72 7.15
C CYS A 61 7.03 4.61 6.33
N ARG A 62 8.10 5.12 6.94
CA ARG A 62 9.13 5.96 6.31
C ARG A 62 10.35 5.20 5.81
N ASN A 63 10.39 3.87 5.98
CA ASN A 63 11.46 3.06 5.45
C ASN A 63 11.35 2.99 3.91
N GLU A 64 12.35 3.50 3.19
CA GLU A 64 12.35 3.50 1.71
C GLU A 64 12.17 2.11 1.11
N GLN A 65 12.70 1.07 1.74
CA GLN A 65 12.51 -0.30 1.28
C GLN A 65 11.05 -0.74 1.41
N PHE A 66 10.39 -0.37 2.51
CA PHE A 66 8.96 -0.64 2.71
C PHE A 66 8.10 0.14 1.71
N ILE A 67 8.40 1.42 1.49
CA ILE A 67 7.70 2.27 0.52
C ILE A 67 7.84 1.67 -0.89
N HIS A 68 9.06 1.34 -1.30
CA HIS A 68 9.34 0.73 -2.60
C HIS A 68 8.58 -0.57 -2.79
N ASP A 69 8.63 -1.47 -1.80
CA ASP A 69 7.98 -2.76 -1.85
C ASP A 69 6.46 -2.65 -1.87
N SER A 70 5.90 -1.71 -1.11
CA SER A 70 4.45 -1.45 -1.06
C SER A 70 3.93 -0.94 -2.40
N ILE A 71 4.65 0.00 -3.01
CA ILE A 71 4.33 0.50 -4.35
C ILE A 71 4.40 -0.63 -5.37
N ARG A 72 5.51 -1.37 -5.41
CA ARG A 72 5.73 -2.46 -6.37
C ARG A 72 4.71 -3.59 -6.24
N SER A 73 4.34 -3.93 -5.01
CA SER A 73 3.29 -4.90 -4.72
C SER A 73 1.96 -4.43 -5.28
N THR A 74 1.59 -3.16 -5.04
CA THR A 74 0.36 -2.55 -5.55
C THR A 74 0.33 -2.53 -7.08
N GLU A 75 1.42 -2.12 -7.73
CA GLU A 75 1.55 -2.13 -9.20
C GLU A 75 1.39 -3.55 -9.76
N SER A 76 1.98 -4.55 -9.11
CA SER A 76 1.87 -5.95 -9.54
C SER A 76 0.45 -6.48 -9.44
N VAL A 77 -0.26 -6.15 -8.36
CA VAL A 77 -1.66 -6.53 -8.14
C VAL A 77 -2.57 -5.82 -9.15
N MET A 78 -2.41 -4.52 -9.35
CA MET A 78 -3.19 -3.76 -10.35
C MET A 78 -2.95 -4.29 -11.76
N ALA A 79 -1.71 -4.63 -12.10
CA ALA A 79 -1.38 -5.28 -13.37
C ALA A 79 -2.09 -6.63 -13.53
N ALA A 80 -2.11 -7.47 -12.48
CA ALA A 80 -2.85 -8.74 -12.49
C ALA A 80 -4.37 -8.51 -12.63
N LEU A 81 -4.93 -7.55 -11.90
CA LEU A 81 -6.35 -7.19 -11.97
C LEU A 81 -6.76 -6.72 -13.37
N HIS A 82 -6.02 -5.78 -13.97
CA HIS A 82 -6.29 -5.33 -15.33
C HIS A 82 -6.24 -6.46 -16.35
N THR A 83 -5.33 -7.41 -16.14
CA THR A 83 -5.22 -8.54 -17.05
C THR A 83 -6.37 -9.53 -16.88
N LEU A 84 -6.83 -9.77 -15.65
CA LEU A 84 -8.04 -10.55 -15.37
C LEU A 84 -9.32 -9.88 -15.87
N GLN A 85 -9.43 -8.55 -15.76
CA GLN A 85 -10.59 -7.78 -16.22
C GLN A 85 -10.76 -7.82 -17.74
N ARG A 86 -9.69 -8.09 -18.49
CA ARG A 86 -9.74 -8.27 -19.94
C ARG A 86 -10.51 -9.52 -20.37
N TRP A 87 -10.69 -10.48 -19.47
CA TRP A 87 -11.38 -11.73 -19.76
C TRP A 87 -12.81 -11.70 -19.19
N PRO A 88 -13.84 -11.97 -20.01
CA PRO A 88 -15.19 -12.15 -19.50
C PRO A 88 -15.23 -13.35 -18.54
N GLY A 89 -16.10 -13.30 -17.53
CA GLY A 89 -16.10 -14.24 -16.40
C GLY A 89 -16.14 -15.73 -16.80
N TRP A 90 -16.73 -16.06 -17.94
CA TRP A 90 -16.82 -17.42 -18.48
C TRP A 90 -15.51 -17.95 -19.08
N MET A 91 -14.57 -17.08 -19.47
CA MET A 91 -13.24 -17.49 -19.97
C MET A 91 -12.19 -17.67 -18.85
N ARG A 92 -12.51 -17.34 -17.60
CA ARG A 92 -11.62 -17.51 -16.44
C ARG A 92 -10.99 -18.92 -16.27
N PRO A 93 -11.67 -20.05 -16.52
CA PRO A 93 -11.00 -21.35 -16.45
C PRO A 93 -9.97 -21.57 -17.58
N ILE A 94 -10.12 -20.88 -18.71
CA ILE A 94 -9.24 -20.99 -19.89
C ILE A 94 -7.97 -20.14 -19.71
N THR A 95 -8.06 -19.02 -19.00
CA THR A 95 -6.90 -18.14 -18.74
C THR A 95 -5.76 -18.85 -17.99
N ARG A 96 -6.07 -19.90 -17.21
CA ARG A 96 -5.08 -20.75 -16.54
C ARG A 96 -4.09 -21.43 -17.51
N PHE A 97 -4.47 -21.63 -18.77
CA PHE A 97 -3.63 -22.26 -19.78
C PHE A 97 -2.68 -21.28 -20.49
N PHE A 98 -2.92 -19.97 -20.39
CA PHE A 98 -2.02 -18.96 -20.95
C PHE A 98 -0.77 -18.80 -20.06
N LYS A 99 0.39 -19.21 -20.57
CA LYS A 99 1.69 -19.14 -19.86
C LYS A 99 2.05 -17.71 -19.44
N ALA A 100 1.78 -16.72 -20.29
CA ALA A 100 2.07 -15.31 -20.01
C ALA A 100 1.26 -14.80 -18.80
N GLU A 101 -0.04 -15.11 -18.78
CA GLU A 101 -0.95 -14.73 -17.71
C GLU A 101 -0.56 -15.37 -16.38
N ARG A 102 -0.33 -16.69 -16.41
CA ARG A 102 0.10 -17.46 -15.23
C ARG A 102 1.40 -16.90 -14.65
N THR A 103 2.36 -16.56 -15.49
CA THR A 103 3.65 -16.03 -15.04
C THR A 103 3.50 -14.65 -14.41
N ARG A 104 2.66 -13.79 -15.00
CA ARG A 104 2.37 -12.44 -14.46
C ARG A 104 1.65 -12.54 -13.11
N MET A 105 0.66 -13.41 -13.01
CA MET A 105 -0.03 -13.68 -11.74
C MET A 105 0.92 -14.26 -10.70
N LYS A 106 1.75 -15.25 -11.06
CA LYS A 106 2.74 -15.83 -10.14
C LYS A 106 3.69 -14.77 -9.58
N LYS A 107 4.23 -13.89 -10.43
CA LYS A 107 5.08 -12.77 -9.97
C LYS A 107 4.34 -11.86 -8.98
N SER A 108 3.07 -11.55 -9.23
CA SER A 108 2.26 -10.76 -8.28
C SER A 108 2.07 -11.47 -6.94
N TRP A 109 1.85 -12.79 -6.97
CA TRP A 109 1.76 -13.61 -5.75
C TRP A 109 3.08 -13.67 -4.99
N ASP A 110 4.20 -13.85 -5.69
CA ASP A 110 5.53 -13.87 -5.09
C ASP A 110 5.86 -12.53 -4.41
N HIS A 111 5.51 -11.40 -5.06
CA HIS A 111 5.65 -10.07 -4.47
C HIS A 111 4.76 -9.86 -3.24
N LEU A 112 3.51 -10.34 -3.28
CA LEU A 112 2.58 -10.28 -2.15
C LEU A 112 3.11 -11.09 -0.96
N GLU A 113 3.57 -12.32 -1.18
CA GLU A 113 4.11 -13.17 -0.12
C GLU A 113 5.40 -12.61 0.47
N ALA A 114 6.29 -12.06 -0.36
CA ALA A 114 7.49 -11.39 0.14
C ALA A 114 7.15 -10.19 1.03
N SER A 115 6.16 -9.37 0.63
CA SER A 115 5.68 -8.24 1.43
C SER A 115 5.05 -8.70 2.75
N LYS A 116 4.18 -9.73 2.72
CA LYS A 116 3.59 -10.31 3.93
C LYS A 116 4.65 -10.86 4.89
N ALA A 117 5.65 -11.56 4.37
CA ALA A 117 6.73 -12.12 5.17
C ALA A 117 7.50 -11.03 5.93
N ARG A 118 7.72 -9.87 5.30
CA ARG A 118 8.35 -8.70 5.94
C ARG A 118 7.46 -8.01 6.98
N MET A 119 6.14 -7.96 6.76
CA MET A 119 5.21 -7.35 7.71
C MET A 119 4.89 -8.26 8.91
N ARG A 120 4.95 -9.58 8.72
CA ARG A 120 4.64 -10.58 9.76
C ARG A 120 5.35 -10.33 11.10
N PRO A 121 6.67 -10.08 11.18
CA PRO A 121 7.34 -9.85 12.46
C PRO A 121 6.80 -8.62 13.20
N VAL A 122 6.50 -7.52 12.49
CA VAL A 122 5.95 -6.29 13.07
C VAL A 122 4.56 -6.54 13.67
N ILE A 123 3.74 -7.32 12.98
CA ILE A 123 2.39 -7.69 13.45
C ILE A 123 2.49 -8.59 14.69
N LEU A 124 3.45 -9.51 14.72
CA LEU A 124 3.65 -10.41 15.87
C LEU A 124 4.17 -9.66 17.10
N GLN A 125 5.16 -8.78 16.95
CA GLN A 125 5.68 -7.95 18.04
C GLN A 125 4.58 -7.13 18.72
N ARG A 126 3.73 -6.48 17.92
CA ARG A 126 2.61 -5.68 18.46
C ARG A 126 1.53 -6.50 19.14
N ARG A 127 1.40 -7.77 18.78
CA ARG A 127 0.46 -8.68 19.43
C ARG A 127 1.00 -9.21 20.77
N GLU A 128 2.32 -9.21 20.95
CA GLU A 128 2.97 -9.59 22.21
C GLU A 128 3.04 -8.41 23.20
N GLU A 129 3.00 -7.17 22.70
CA GLU A 129 2.95 -5.93 23.49
C GLU A 129 1.53 -5.54 23.98
N GLU A 130 0.48 -6.18 23.43
CA GLU A 130 -0.93 -6.08 23.88
C GLU A 130 -1.28 -7.15 24.93
#